data_AF-A0A501QCC4-F1
#
_entry.id   AF-A0A501QCC4-F1
#
_cell.length_a   1.000
_cell.length_b   1.000
_cell.length_c   1.000
_cell.angle_alpha   90.00
_cell.angle_beta   90.00
_cell.angle_gamma   90.00
#
_symmetry.space_group_name_H-M   'P 1'
#
loop_
_entity.id
_entity.type
_entity.pdbx_description
1 polymer ?
#
loop_
_entity_poly.entity_id
_entity_poly.type
_entity_poly.pdbx_seq_one_letter_code
_entity_poly.pdbx_strand_id
1 'polypeptide(L)'
;MADLKREELKKLLSSINKELRIHGGNENTIKITKLKSAQIDFLLELLTVHLDDYKTFARTKLEEFHADDIKLVNYKMPVSIHKITLPENEEENCTWELIIGRLKFGSTEIILDMKKWEIIDDTVVG
;
A
#
# COMPACT_ATOMS: atom_id res chain seq x y z
N MET A 1 20.63 -13.71 11.05
CA MET A 1 19.15 -13.61 10.94
C MET A 1 18.71 -12.34 10.23
N ALA A 2 19.26 -11.16 10.56
CA ALA A 2 18.95 -9.90 9.86
C ALA A 2 19.21 -9.92 8.34
N ASP A 3 20.26 -10.60 7.88
CA ASP A 3 20.57 -10.71 6.43
C ASP A 3 19.54 -11.53 5.66
N LEU A 4 18.97 -12.58 6.27
CA LEU A 4 17.97 -13.43 5.62
C LEU A 4 16.66 -12.66 5.38
N LYS A 5 16.20 -11.93 6.41
CA LYS A 5 15.02 -11.06 6.34
C LYS A 5 15.16 -9.97 5.28
N ARG A 6 16.36 -9.37 5.17
CA ARG A 6 16.65 -8.35 4.13
C ARG A 6 16.55 -8.92 2.72
N GLU A 7 17.04 -10.14 2.49
CA GLU A 7 16.97 -10.78 1.17
C GLU A 7 15.55 -11.22 0.80
N GLU A 8 14.75 -11.71 1.76
CA GLU A 8 13.33 -11.97 1.54
C GLU A 8 12.56 -10.69 1.19
N LEU A 9 12.74 -9.64 2.00
CA LEU A 9 12.10 -8.36 1.76
C LEU A 9 12.48 -7.78 0.40
N LYS A 10 13.73 -7.95 -0.04
CA LYS A 10 14.19 -7.49 -1.36
C LYS A 10 13.47 -8.13 -2.52
N LYS A 11 13.12 -9.41 -2.42
CA LYS A 11 12.33 -10.10 -3.45
C LYS A 11 10.91 -9.54 -3.52
N LEU A 12 10.27 -9.35 -2.37
CA LEU A 12 8.91 -8.80 -2.28
C LEU A 12 8.84 -7.34 -2.72
N LEU A 13 9.80 -6.52 -2.28
CA LEU A 13 9.87 -5.10 -2.62
C LEU A 13 10.15 -4.85 -4.09
N SER A 14 10.69 -5.81 -4.86
CA SER A 14 10.92 -5.62 -6.30
C SER A 14 9.61 -5.31 -7.04
N SER A 15 8.56 -6.10 -6.79
CA SER A 15 7.24 -5.89 -7.40
C SER A 15 6.57 -4.63 -6.85
N ILE A 16 6.66 -4.40 -5.55
CA ILE A 16 6.06 -3.24 -4.88
C ILE A 16 6.72 -1.93 -5.34
N ASN A 17 8.04 -1.87 -5.42
CA ASN A 17 8.76 -0.70 -5.94
C ASN A 17 8.48 -0.46 -7.41
N LYS A 18 8.11 -1.49 -8.18
CA LYS A 18 7.65 -1.30 -9.55
C LYS A 18 6.31 -0.58 -9.57
N GLU A 19 5.35 -0.99 -8.74
CA GLU A 19 4.06 -0.28 -8.57
C GLU A 19 4.29 1.17 -8.08
N LEU A 20 5.01 1.33 -6.97
CA LEU A 20 5.33 2.65 -6.40
C LEU A 20 6.00 3.58 -7.40
N ARG A 21 6.94 3.07 -8.20
CA ARG A 21 7.61 3.88 -9.23
C ARG A 21 6.69 4.32 -10.35
N ILE A 22 5.81 3.43 -10.81
CA ILE A 22 4.90 3.73 -11.94
C ILE A 22 3.80 4.70 -11.50
N HIS A 23 3.32 4.60 -10.26
CA HIS A 23 2.14 5.35 -9.81
C HIS A 23 2.44 6.48 -8.84
N GLY A 24 3.35 6.27 -7.89
CA GLY A 24 3.79 7.28 -6.93
C GLY A 24 5.06 8.03 -7.32
N GLY A 25 5.75 7.66 -8.39
CA GLY A 25 7.02 8.26 -8.75
C GLY A 25 8.22 7.71 -7.97
N ASN A 26 9.42 8.24 -8.26
CA ASN A 26 10.67 7.70 -7.72
C ASN A 26 10.84 8.01 -6.23
N GLU A 27 10.24 9.10 -5.75
CA GLU A 27 10.25 9.55 -4.36
C GLU A 27 9.55 8.56 -3.42
N ASN A 28 8.56 7.82 -3.93
CA ASN A 28 7.78 6.85 -3.16
C ASN A 28 8.41 5.45 -3.18
N THR A 29 9.55 5.24 -3.85
CA THR A 29 10.25 3.95 -3.86
C THR A 29 10.97 3.67 -2.54
N ILE A 30 10.81 2.44 -2.02
CA ILE A 30 11.40 2.03 -0.76
C ILE A 30 12.84 1.54 -0.98
N LYS A 31 13.79 2.17 -0.26
CA LYS A 31 15.21 1.81 -0.29
C LYS A 31 15.58 1.02 0.96
N ILE A 32 15.78 -0.30 0.81
CA ILE A 32 16.13 -1.22 1.92
C ILE A 32 17.35 -0.77 2.72
N THR A 33 18.32 -0.12 2.07
CA THR A 33 19.52 0.42 2.73
C THR A 33 19.24 1.55 3.71
N LYS A 34 18.09 2.22 3.58
CA LYS A 34 17.65 3.30 4.48
C LYS A 34 16.73 2.82 5.61
N LEU A 35 16.32 1.55 5.60
CA LEU A 35 15.39 1.01 6.57
C LEU A 35 16.10 0.57 7.85
N LYS A 36 15.49 0.91 8.99
CA LYS A 36 15.83 0.34 10.31
C LYS A 36 15.36 -1.13 10.37
N SER A 37 15.88 -1.90 11.32
CA SER A 37 15.50 -3.33 11.48
C SER A 37 14.00 -3.50 11.72
N ALA A 38 13.43 -2.67 12.60
CA ALA A 38 12.00 -2.55 12.84
C ALA A 38 11.19 -2.40 11.54
N GLN A 39 11.51 -1.38 10.75
CA GLN A 39 10.83 -1.12 9.48
C GLN A 39 10.93 -2.27 8.45
N ILE A 40 11.97 -3.10 8.54
CA ILE A 40 12.10 -4.31 7.71
C ILE A 40 11.09 -5.37 8.17
N ASP A 41 10.97 -5.59 9.48
CA ASP A 41 10.02 -6.53 10.07
C ASP A 41 8.59 -6.09 9.79
N PHE A 42 8.27 -4.81 10.03
CA PHE A 42 7.00 -4.21 9.67
C PHE A 42 6.63 -4.41 8.19
N LEU A 43 7.55 -4.12 7.27
CA LEU A 43 7.29 -4.28 5.84
C LEU A 43 7.10 -5.74 5.44
N LEU A 44 7.84 -6.67 6.05
CA LEU A 44 7.63 -8.09 5.80
C LEU A 44 6.22 -8.51 6.22
N GLU A 45 5.78 -8.13 7.41
CA GLU A 45 4.42 -8.42 7.90
C GLU A 45 3.35 -7.77 7.01
N LEU A 46 3.49 -6.49 6.68
CA LEU A 46 2.59 -5.79 5.76
C LEU A 46 2.46 -6.55 4.44
N LEU A 47 3.57 -6.86 3.78
CA LEU A 47 3.56 -7.45 2.44
C LEU A 47 3.10 -8.90 2.40
N THR A 48 3.22 -9.64 3.50
CA THR A 48 2.90 -11.08 3.55
C THR A 48 1.55 -11.38 4.20
N VAL A 49 1.09 -10.53 5.12
CA VAL A 49 -0.12 -10.76 5.92
C VAL A 49 -1.25 -9.81 5.54
N HIS A 50 -0.99 -8.50 5.47
CA HIS A 50 -2.06 -7.50 5.47
C HIS A 50 -2.34 -6.84 4.11
N LEU A 51 -1.35 -6.78 3.22
CA LEU A 51 -1.45 -5.98 2.01
C LEU A 51 -2.59 -6.40 1.08
N ASP A 52 -2.88 -7.70 0.97
CA ASP A 52 -3.95 -8.19 0.08
C ASP A 52 -5.34 -7.78 0.58
N ASP A 53 -5.54 -7.78 1.90
CA ASP A 53 -6.77 -7.31 2.54
C ASP A 53 -6.97 -5.81 2.28
N TYR A 54 -5.93 -4.99 2.44
CA TYR A 54 -6.00 -3.56 2.13
C TYR A 54 -6.24 -3.29 0.64
N LYS A 55 -5.63 -4.07 -0.26
CA LYS A 55 -5.91 -3.99 -1.70
C LYS A 55 -7.36 -4.37 -2.01
N THR A 56 -7.91 -5.35 -1.31
CA THR A 56 -9.31 -5.77 -1.48
C THR A 56 -10.27 -4.70 -0.95
N PHE A 57 -10.01 -4.16 0.23
CA PHE A 57 -10.78 -3.04 0.80
C PHE A 57 -10.78 -1.83 -0.14
N ALA A 58 -9.59 -1.40 -0.58
CA ALA A 58 -9.44 -0.29 -1.51
C ALA A 58 -10.20 -0.52 -2.83
N ARG A 59 -10.12 -1.74 -3.37
CA ARG A 59 -10.87 -2.10 -4.57
C ARG A 59 -12.38 -1.92 -4.38
N THR A 60 -12.94 -2.43 -3.28
CA THR A 60 -14.38 -2.32 -3.01
C THR A 60 -14.80 -0.86 -2.91
N LYS A 61 -14.07 -0.04 -2.15
CA LYS A 61 -14.38 1.40 -2.00
C LYS A 61 -14.31 2.16 -3.32
N LEU A 62 -13.31 1.87 -4.15
CA LEU A 62 -13.18 2.48 -5.47
C LEU A 62 -14.27 1.99 -6.43
N GLU A 63 -14.66 0.72 -6.37
CA GLU A 63 -15.78 0.19 -7.15
C GLU A 63 -17.12 0.84 -6.75
N GLU A 64 -17.35 1.05 -5.46
CA GLU A 64 -18.51 1.78 -4.94
C GLU A 64 -18.52 3.24 -5.40
N PHE A 65 -17.37 3.92 -5.35
CA PHE A 65 -17.25 5.31 -5.81
C PHE A 65 -17.54 5.46 -7.31
N HIS A 66 -17.17 4.45 -8.10
CA HIS A 66 -17.40 4.40 -9.56
C HIS A 66 -18.66 3.60 -9.95
N ALA A 67 -19.56 3.30 -9.01
CA ALA A 67 -20.67 2.39 -9.26
C ALA A 67 -21.57 2.83 -10.42
N ASP A 68 -21.78 4.14 -10.58
CA ASP A 68 -22.58 4.71 -11.68
C ASP A 68 -21.89 4.58 -13.05
N ASP A 69 -20.55 4.54 -13.08
CA ASP A 69 -19.73 4.42 -14.29
C ASP A 69 -19.45 2.95 -14.66
N ILE A 70 -19.43 2.04 -13.69
CA ILE A 70 -19.15 0.61 -13.90
C ILE A 70 -20.46 -0.12 -14.22
N LYS A 71 -20.91 -0.01 -15.48
CA LYS A 71 -22.05 -0.81 -15.99
C LYS A 71 -21.70 -2.27 -16.33
N LEU A 72 -20.47 -2.71 -16.03
CA LEU A 72 -19.96 -4.03 -16.43
C LEU A 72 -20.01 -5.02 -15.27
N VAL A 73 -21.03 -5.88 -15.30
CA VAL A 73 -21.13 -7.08 -14.44
C VAL A 73 -19.87 -7.93 -14.66
N ASN A 74 -19.11 -8.17 -13.58
CA ASN A 74 -17.84 -8.93 -13.51
C ASN A 74 -16.52 -8.19 -13.78
N TYR A 75 -16.48 -6.86 -13.82
CA TYR A 75 -15.19 -6.15 -13.84
C TYR A 75 -14.57 -6.09 -12.44
N LYS A 76 -13.43 -6.76 -12.21
CA LYS A 76 -12.59 -6.53 -11.03
C LYS A 76 -11.68 -5.34 -11.29
N MET A 77 -11.85 -4.26 -10.51
CA MET A 77 -11.03 -3.07 -10.69
C MET A 77 -9.57 -3.36 -10.30
N PRO A 78 -8.59 -3.13 -11.21
CA PRO A 78 -7.19 -3.22 -10.88
C PRO A 78 -6.80 -2.03 -9.99
N VAL A 79 -6.18 -2.33 -8.86
CA VAL A 79 -5.65 -1.35 -7.92
C VAL A 79 -4.14 -1.52 -7.79
N SER A 80 -3.42 -0.44 -7.49
CA SER A 80 -1.97 -0.44 -7.37
C SER A 80 -1.53 0.47 -6.23
N ILE A 81 -0.38 0.15 -5.63
CA ILE A 81 0.15 0.94 -4.52
C ILE A 81 0.83 2.19 -5.06
N HIS A 82 0.41 3.35 -4.57
CA HIS A 82 0.96 4.65 -4.95
C HIS A 82 1.96 5.14 -3.90
N LYS A 83 1.68 4.93 -2.61
CA LYS A 83 2.57 5.36 -1.51
C LYS A 83 2.43 4.47 -0.29
N ILE A 84 3.55 4.27 0.40
CA ILE A 84 3.60 3.66 1.74
C ILE A 84 4.44 4.59 2.62
N THR A 85 3.79 5.28 3.56
CA THR A 85 4.49 6.08 4.57
C THR A 85 4.75 5.20 5.77
N LEU A 86 6.00 4.78 5.97
CA LEU A 86 6.36 3.90 7.08
C LEU A 86 6.32 4.65 8.42
N PRO A 87 5.94 3.96 9.52
CA PRO A 87 6.00 4.58 10.84
C PRO A 87 7.46 4.86 11.24
N GLU A 88 7.65 5.94 12.01
CA GLU A 88 8.97 6.29 12.55
C GLU A 88 9.42 5.35 13.68
N ASN A 89 8.45 4.79 14.41
CA ASN A 89 8.59 3.88 15.57
C ASN A 89 7.59 2.71 15.51
N GLU A 90 7.94 1.54 16.07
CA GLU A 90 7.09 0.32 16.14
C GLU A 90 6.30 0.19 17.45
N GLU A 91 5.91 1.31 18.06
CA GLU A 91 5.11 1.26 19.28
C GLU A 91 3.65 0.86 19.00
N GLU A 92 2.92 0.46 20.04
CA GLU A 92 1.51 0.03 19.95
C GLU A 92 0.57 1.10 19.37
N ASN A 93 1.03 2.36 19.32
CA ASN A 93 0.35 3.50 18.71
C ASN A 93 1.01 3.97 17.40
N CYS A 94 1.76 3.12 16.69
CA CYS A 94 2.42 3.50 15.44
C CYS A 94 1.38 3.88 14.37
N THR A 95 1.48 5.11 13.88
CA THR A 95 0.63 5.61 12.78
C THR A 95 1.40 5.56 11.48
N TRP A 96 0.73 5.12 10.41
CA TRP A 96 1.30 5.02 9.08
C TRP A 96 0.21 5.21 8.02
N GLU A 97 0.61 5.42 6.78
CA GLU A 97 -0.31 5.75 5.68
C GLU A 97 -0.07 4.82 4.49
N LEU A 98 -1.15 4.38 3.86
CA LEU A 98 -1.15 3.60 2.64
C LEU A 98 -2.04 4.27 1.59
N ILE A 99 -1.48 4.58 0.42
CA ILE A 99 -2.24 5.11 -0.70
C ILE A 99 -2.32 4.07 -1.80
N ILE A 100 -3.56 3.70 -2.15
CA ILE A 100 -3.87 2.73 -3.21
C ILE A 100 -4.76 3.41 -4.25
N GLY A 101 -4.44 3.28 -5.53
CA GLY A 101 -5.20 3.92 -6.59
C GLY A 101 -5.33 3.10 -7.86
N ARG A 102 -5.92 3.72 -8.89
CA ARG A 102 -6.21 3.12 -10.19
C ARG A 102 -5.47 3.84 -11.34
N LEU A 103 -4.98 3.04 -12.28
CA LEU A 103 -4.02 3.40 -13.32
C LEU A 103 -4.52 4.24 -14.52
N LYS A 104 -5.82 4.42 -14.76
CA LYS A 104 -6.27 5.28 -15.87
C LYS A 104 -6.42 6.72 -15.38
N PHE A 105 -5.34 7.50 -15.53
CA PHE A 105 -5.32 8.97 -15.44
C PHE A 105 -5.60 9.57 -14.05
N GLY A 106 -4.89 9.12 -13.01
CA GLY A 106 -4.54 9.98 -11.88
C GLY A 106 -5.67 10.63 -11.07
N SER A 107 -6.86 10.05 -10.97
CA SER A 107 -7.90 10.72 -10.19
C SER A 107 -8.89 9.74 -9.61
N THR A 108 -8.42 8.62 -9.06
CA THR A 108 -9.08 8.05 -7.88
C THR A 108 -8.12 7.24 -7.04
N GLU A 109 -7.94 7.68 -5.80
CA GLU A 109 -7.08 7.05 -4.81
C GLU A 109 -7.84 6.93 -3.51
N ILE A 110 -7.53 5.90 -2.74
CA ILE A 110 -7.92 5.80 -1.35
C ILE A 110 -6.67 6.00 -0.49
N ILE A 111 -6.77 6.96 0.42
CA ILE A 111 -5.79 7.22 1.46
C ILE A 111 -6.29 6.48 2.70
N LEU A 112 -5.48 5.56 3.20
CA LEU A 112 -5.75 4.81 4.42
C LEU A 112 -4.81 5.29 5.50
N ASP A 113 -5.37 5.93 6.53
CA ASP A 113 -4.65 6.23 7.75
C ASP A 113 -4.79 5.04 8.70
N MET A 114 -3.64 4.58 9.18
CA MET A 114 -3.53 3.32 9.89
C MET A 114 -2.95 3.56 11.28
N LYS A 115 -3.52 2.88 12.28
CA LYS A 115 -2.92 2.72 13.60
C LYS A 115 -2.60 1.25 13.80
N LYS A 116 -1.31 0.92 13.88
CA LYS A 116 -0.82 -0.47 13.83
C LYS A 116 -1.30 -1.21 12.58
N TRP A 117 -2.39 -1.98 12.64
CA TRP A 117 -2.96 -2.68 11.48
C TRP A 117 -4.44 -2.35 11.26
N GLU A 118 -4.99 -1.44 12.07
CA GLU A 118 -6.38 -1.02 11.99
C GLU A 118 -6.48 0.26 11.17
N ILE A 119 -7.44 0.30 10.24
CA ILE A 119 -7.79 1.51 9.49
C ILE A 119 -8.53 2.44 10.47
N ILE A 120 -7.95 3.61 10.73
CA ILE A 120 -8.56 4.63 11.61
C ILE A 120 -9.33 5.67 10.82
N ASP A 121 -8.92 5.93 9.58
CA ASP A 121 -9.63 6.79 8.65
C ASP A 121 -9.38 6.32 7.21
N ASP A 122 -10.38 6.52 6.35
CA ASP A 122 -10.26 6.26 4.92
C ASP A 122 -10.88 7.40 4.11
N THR A 123 -10.10 7.93 3.16
CA THR A 123 -10.55 9.01 2.28
C THR A 123 -10.39 8.61 0.83
N VAL A 124 -11.49 8.61 0.07
CA VAL A 124 -11.46 8.46 -1.39
C VAL A 124 -11.35 9.84 -2.04
N VAL A 125 -10.34 10.03 -2.87
CA VAL A 125 -10.07 11.27 -3.60
C VAL A 125 -10.15 10.97 -5.09
N GLY A 126 -10.91 11.73 -5.87
CA GLY A 126 -11.00 11.58 -7.33
C GLY A 126 -11.42 12.83 -8.08
#